data_AF-A0A2A4I9D8-F1
#
_entry.id   AF-A0A2A4I9D8-F1
#
_cell.length_a   1.000
_cell.length_b   1.000
_cell.length_c   1.000
_cell.angle_alpha   90.00
_cell.angle_beta   90.00
_cell.angle_gamma   90.00
#
_symmetry.space_group_name_H-M   'P 1'
#
loop_
_entity.id
_entity.type
_entity.pdbx_description
1 polymer ?
#
loop_
_entity_poly.entity_id
_entity_poly.type
_entity_poly.pdbx_seq_one_letter_code
_entity_poly.pdbx_strand_id
1 'polypeptide(L)'
;MASLIDGIIAPIAGLIDKIIPDPKAREAAKLELLRMEGTQELERIKTQMAAVLAEAASPDPWTSRARPSFLYVMYALLLWSIPMGLIAAAQPDMALAIGRGMNAYLNGLPEPLYALFGTGYLGYTVAREWGKARGK
;
A
#
# COMPACT_ATOMS: atom_id res chain seq x y z
N MET A 1 -1.98 -2.11 18.48
CA MET A 1 -2.06 -0.65 18.28
C MET A 1 -3.39 -0.15 18.83
N ALA A 2 -3.57 -0.20 20.16
CA ALA A 2 -4.67 0.49 20.83
C ALA A 2 -4.28 1.98 20.81
N SER A 3 -4.90 2.70 19.89
CA SER A 3 -4.48 4.05 19.51
C SER A 3 -4.85 5.05 20.60
N LEU A 4 -4.16 6.19 20.60
CA LEU A 4 -4.35 7.40 21.42
C LEU A 4 -5.82 7.84 21.65
N ILE A 5 -6.77 7.29 20.89
CA ILE A 5 -8.21 7.57 20.87
C ILE A 5 -8.95 6.88 22.04
N ASP A 6 -8.68 5.60 22.33
CA ASP A 6 -9.24 4.89 23.50
C ASP A 6 -8.88 5.60 24.81
N GLY A 7 -7.66 6.17 24.84
CA GLY A 7 -7.14 6.92 25.98
C GLY A 7 -7.81 8.28 26.22
N ILE A 8 -8.51 8.85 25.23
CA ILE A 8 -9.23 10.13 25.35
C ILE A 8 -10.73 9.90 25.58
N ILE A 9 -11.31 8.89 24.94
CA ILE A 9 -12.74 8.60 25.05
C ILE A 9 -13.11 8.09 26.45
N ALA A 10 -12.30 7.20 27.04
CA ALA A 10 -12.56 6.68 28.40
C ALA A 10 -12.64 7.79 29.48
N PRO A 11 -11.69 8.75 29.57
CA PRO A 11 -11.80 9.85 30.53
C PRO A 11 -12.92 10.85 30.20
N ILE A 12 -13.23 11.12 28.92
CA ILE A 12 -14.35 12.00 28.54
C ILE A 12 -15.71 11.35 28.87
N ALA A 13 -15.86 10.05 28.62
CA ALA A 13 -17.06 9.28 29.00
C ALA A 13 -17.26 9.28 30.52
N GLY A 14 -16.18 9.12 31.29
CA GLY A 14 -16.20 9.24 32.75
C GLY A 14 -16.50 10.67 33.24
N LEU A 15 -16.09 11.70 32.48
CA LEU A 15 -16.44 13.09 32.77
C LEU A 15 -17.93 13.36 32.53
N ILE A 16 -18.50 12.82 31.44
CA ILE A 16 -19.93 12.90 31.14
C ILE A 16 -20.75 12.21 32.24
N ASP A 17 -20.29 11.05 32.73
CA ASP A 17 -20.96 10.31 33.79
C ASP A 17 -20.99 11.09 35.13
N LYS A 18 -20.06 12.04 35.33
CA LYS A 18 -19.95 12.88 36.53
C LYS A 18 -20.63 14.25 36.39
N ILE A 19 -20.75 14.77 35.18
CA ILE A 19 -21.30 16.11 34.89
C ILE A 19 -22.80 16.07 34.58
N ILE A 20 -23.31 14.98 33.99
CA ILE A 20 -24.72 14.88 33.57
C ILE A 20 -25.47 13.87 34.47
N PRO A 21 -26.32 14.34 35.41
CA PRO A 21 -27.07 13.47 36.32
C PRO A 21 -28.26 12.75 35.66
N ASP A 22 -28.82 13.34 34.59
CA ASP A 22 -29.96 12.77 33.87
C ASP A 22 -29.52 11.64 32.91
N PRO A 23 -29.98 10.39 33.11
CA PRO A 23 -29.60 9.26 32.27
C PRO A 23 -29.94 9.45 30.78
N LYS A 24 -31.01 10.20 30.44
CA LYS A 24 -31.37 10.43 29.03
C LYS A 24 -30.40 11.38 28.32
N ALA A 25 -29.99 12.45 29.00
CA ALA A 25 -29.03 13.42 28.46
C ALA A 25 -27.63 12.81 28.30
N ARG A 26 -27.27 11.87 29.17
CA ARG A 26 -26.02 11.11 29.11
C ARG A 26 -25.93 10.18 27.90
N GLU A 27 -27.00 9.43 27.61
CA GLU A 27 -27.03 8.55 26.44
C GLU A 27 -27.01 9.35 25.12
N ALA A 28 -27.71 10.50 25.07
CA ALA A 28 -27.65 11.40 23.93
C ALA A 28 -26.22 11.91 23.68
N ALA A 29 -25.50 12.33 24.73
CA ALA A 29 -24.11 12.78 24.62
C ALA A 29 -23.15 11.66 24.18
N LYS A 30 -23.36 10.42 24.67
CA LYS A 30 -22.57 9.24 24.22
C LYS A 30 -22.86 8.89 22.76
N LEU A 31 -24.11 8.99 22.32
CA LEU A 31 -24.49 8.77 20.92
C LEU A 31 -23.88 9.83 19.99
N GLU A 32 -23.84 11.08 20.45
CA GLU A 32 -23.24 12.18 19.70
C GLU A 32 -21.71 12.05 19.61
N LEU A 33 -21.05 11.59 20.69
CA LEU A 33 -19.63 11.21 20.66
C LEU A 33 -19.33 10.10 19.66
N LEU A 34 -20.12 9.03 19.64
CA LEU A 34 -19.98 7.94 18.67
C LEU A 34 -20.19 8.42 17.23
N ARG A 35 -21.12 9.35 16.99
CA ARG A 35 -21.29 9.99 15.68
C ARG A 35 -20.07 10.84 15.28
N MET A 36 -19.53 11.60 16.21
CA MET A 36 -18.31 12.41 15.98
C MET A 36 -17.09 11.51 15.73
N GLU A 37 -17.00 10.37 16.38
CA GLU A 37 -15.97 9.36 16.15
C GLU A 37 -16.10 8.75 14.75
N GLY A 38 -17.30 8.26 14.40
CA GLY A 38 -17.56 7.68 13.08
C GLY A 38 -17.32 8.67 11.94
N THR A 39 -17.59 9.96 12.13
CA THR A 39 -17.29 11.00 11.13
C THR A 39 -15.80 11.31 11.03
N GLN A 40 -15.05 11.35 12.14
CA GLN A 40 -13.60 11.52 12.10
C GLN A 40 -12.88 10.33 11.48
N GLU A 41 -13.29 9.09 11.80
CA GLU A 41 -12.75 7.88 11.19
C GLU A 41 -13.01 7.86 9.68
N LEU A 42 -14.23 8.22 9.27
CA LEU A 42 -14.58 8.33 7.85
C LEU A 42 -13.72 9.35 7.12
N GLU A 43 -13.48 10.54 7.71
CA GLU A 43 -12.61 11.56 7.12
C GLU A 43 -11.14 11.12 7.06
N ARG A 44 -10.64 10.39 8.06
CA ARG A 44 -9.30 9.79 8.01
C ARG A 44 -9.19 8.75 6.90
N ILE A 45 -10.18 7.87 6.75
CA ILE A 45 -10.22 6.87 5.67
C ILE A 45 -10.28 7.57 4.31
N LYS A 46 -11.15 8.57 4.14
CA LYS A 46 -11.21 9.37 2.90
C LYS A 46 -9.88 10.02 2.58
N THR A 47 -9.19 10.59 3.57
CA THR A 47 -7.87 11.22 3.38
C THR A 47 -6.81 10.20 2.94
N GLN A 48 -6.82 9.00 3.53
CA GLN A 48 -5.94 7.90 3.11
C GLN A 48 -6.26 7.39 1.70
N MET A 49 -7.54 7.36 1.32
CA MET A 49 -8.01 6.96 -0.01
C MET A 49 -7.88 8.08 -1.05
N ALA A 50 -7.79 9.34 -0.64
CA ALA A 50 -7.78 10.49 -1.55
C ALA A 50 -6.62 10.43 -2.53
N ALA A 51 -5.43 10.01 -2.09
CA ALA A 51 -4.28 9.82 -2.98
C ALA A 51 -4.51 8.69 -3.99
N VAL A 52 -5.21 7.62 -3.60
CA VAL A 52 -5.54 6.49 -4.49
C VAL A 52 -6.59 6.89 -5.52
N LEU A 53 -7.62 7.62 -5.07
CA LEU A 53 -8.69 8.14 -5.93
C LEU A 53 -8.18 9.21 -6.89
N ALA A 54 -7.26 10.07 -6.44
CA ALA A 54 -6.63 11.08 -7.28
C ALA A 54 -5.72 10.46 -8.36
N GLU A 55 -4.94 9.42 -8.02
CA GLU A 55 -4.16 8.65 -9.01
C GLU A 55 -5.10 7.94 -10.01
N ALA A 56 -6.17 7.30 -9.53
CA ALA A 56 -7.14 6.60 -10.39
C ALA A 56 -7.97 7.52 -11.29
N ALA A 57 -8.23 8.77 -10.85
CA ALA A 57 -8.93 9.79 -11.63
C ALA A 57 -8.02 10.56 -12.60
N SER A 58 -6.72 10.27 -12.63
CA SER A 58 -5.79 10.92 -13.56
C SER A 58 -6.17 10.59 -15.02
N PRO A 59 -6.30 11.61 -15.90
CA PRO A 59 -6.60 11.40 -17.32
C PRO A 59 -5.47 10.69 -18.07
N ASP A 60 -4.27 10.63 -17.48
CA ASP A 60 -3.12 9.90 -18.02
C ASP A 60 -3.24 8.38 -17.74
N PRO A 61 -3.29 7.52 -18.78
CA PRO A 61 -3.42 6.07 -18.62
C PRO A 61 -2.26 5.40 -17.87
N TRP A 62 -1.08 6.01 -17.87
CA TRP A 62 0.11 5.47 -17.20
C TRP A 62 0.06 5.70 -15.69
N THR A 63 -0.36 6.90 -15.27
CA THR A 63 -0.51 7.29 -13.87
C THR A 63 -1.69 6.56 -13.20
N SER A 64 -2.82 6.45 -13.90
CA SER A 64 -4.01 5.74 -13.39
C SER A 64 -3.82 4.23 -13.25
N ARG A 65 -2.91 3.63 -14.04
CA ARG A 65 -2.64 2.19 -14.05
C ARG A 65 -1.30 1.80 -13.45
N ALA A 66 -0.59 2.73 -12.81
CA ALA A 66 0.73 2.48 -12.23
C ALA A 66 0.74 1.37 -11.16
N ARG A 67 -0.36 1.21 -10.39
CA ARG A 67 -0.48 0.11 -9.41
C ARG A 67 -0.85 -1.23 -10.06
N PRO A 68 -1.83 -1.30 -10.99
CA PRO A 68 -2.09 -2.51 -11.78
C PRO A 68 -0.94 -2.96 -12.69
N SER A 69 -0.10 -2.04 -13.17
CA SER A 69 0.91 -2.35 -14.19
C SER A 69 1.99 -3.31 -13.71
N PHE A 70 2.36 -3.26 -12.42
CA PHE A 70 3.26 -4.25 -11.82
C PHE A 70 2.71 -5.68 -11.95
N LEU A 71 1.41 -5.87 -11.71
CA LEU A 71 0.78 -7.19 -11.88
C LEU A 71 0.82 -7.66 -13.33
N TYR A 72 0.67 -6.76 -14.30
CA TYR A 72 0.81 -7.12 -15.71
C TYR A 72 2.23 -7.54 -16.09
N VAL A 73 3.26 -6.91 -15.50
CA VAL A 73 4.65 -7.35 -15.68
C VAL A 73 4.85 -8.75 -15.10
N MET A 74 4.33 -9.01 -13.90
CA MET A 74 4.39 -10.35 -13.29
C MET A 74 3.67 -11.39 -14.14
N TYR A 75 2.50 -11.07 -14.68
CA TYR A 75 1.79 -11.96 -15.60
C TYR A 75 2.57 -12.19 -16.89
N ALA A 76 3.23 -11.17 -17.45
CA ALA A 76 4.09 -11.35 -18.62
C ALA A 76 5.25 -12.32 -18.32
N LEU A 77 5.93 -12.17 -17.17
CA LEU A 77 7.01 -13.07 -16.75
C LEU A 77 6.51 -14.51 -16.56
N LEU A 78 5.35 -14.70 -15.94
CA LEU A 78 4.76 -16.02 -15.74
C LEU A 78 4.31 -16.63 -17.06
N LEU A 79 3.57 -15.90 -17.89
CA LEU A 79 3.08 -16.40 -19.18
C LEU A 79 4.21 -16.67 -20.17
N TRP A 80 5.38 -16.04 -20.00
CA TRP A 80 6.58 -16.36 -20.77
C TRP A 80 7.06 -17.82 -20.58
N SER A 81 6.63 -18.50 -19.51
CA SER A 81 6.93 -19.92 -19.33
C SER A 81 6.23 -20.81 -20.36
N ILE A 82 5.10 -20.37 -20.93
CA ILE A 82 4.32 -21.13 -21.91
C ILE A 82 5.08 -21.29 -23.24
N PRO A 83 5.52 -20.21 -23.93
CA PRO A 83 6.29 -20.36 -25.16
C PRO A 83 7.62 -21.08 -24.91
N MET A 84 8.28 -20.82 -23.77
CA MET A 84 9.51 -21.55 -23.41
C MET A 84 9.26 -23.04 -23.17
N GLY A 85 8.12 -23.41 -22.59
CA GLY A 85 7.71 -24.80 -22.41
C GLY A 85 7.45 -25.51 -23.75
N LEU A 86 6.82 -24.82 -24.70
CA LEU A 86 6.63 -25.35 -26.06
C LEU A 86 7.96 -25.56 -26.78
N ILE A 87 8.90 -24.60 -26.69
CA ILE A 87 10.24 -24.74 -27.26
C ILE A 87 10.98 -25.89 -26.57
N ALA A 88 10.90 -26.02 -25.25
CA ALA A 88 11.54 -27.11 -24.52
C ALA A 88 10.99 -28.48 -24.91
N ALA A 89 9.70 -28.59 -25.20
CA ALA A 89 9.08 -29.84 -25.65
C ALA A 89 9.51 -30.23 -27.08
N ALA A 90 9.66 -29.26 -27.99
CA ALA A 90 10.02 -29.51 -29.39
C ALA A 90 11.53 -29.57 -29.64
N GLN A 91 12.30 -28.73 -28.95
CA GLN A 91 13.74 -28.53 -29.13
C GLN A 91 14.43 -28.30 -27.76
N PRO A 92 14.70 -29.36 -26.99
CA PRO A 92 15.25 -29.25 -25.64
C PRO A 92 16.61 -28.53 -25.60
N ASP A 93 17.50 -28.80 -26.55
CA ASP A 93 18.83 -28.19 -26.60
C ASP A 93 18.77 -26.68 -26.85
N MET A 94 17.81 -26.23 -27.68
CA MET A 94 17.56 -24.81 -27.93
C MET A 94 17.07 -24.12 -26.65
N ALA A 95 16.11 -24.73 -25.94
CA ALA A 95 15.61 -24.19 -24.69
C ALA A 95 16.70 -24.08 -23.62
N LEU A 96 17.60 -25.07 -23.53
CA LEU A 96 18.75 -25.03 -22.62
C LEU A 96 19.73 -23.91 -23.00
N ALA A 97 20.01 -23.72 -24.29
CA ALA A 97 20.88 -22.64 -24.76
C ALA A 97 20.30 -21.25 -24.43
N ILE A 98 18.99 -21.06 -24.65
CA ILE A 98 18.28 -19.83 -24.29
C ILE A 98 18.36 -19.59 -22.78
N GLY A 99 18.04 -20.60 -21.96
CA GLY A 99 18.08 -20.49 -20.51
C GLY A 99 19.48 -20.18 -19.96
N ARG A 100 20.53 -20.77 -20.54
CA ARG A 100 21.92 -20.45 -20.19
C ARG A 100 22.30 -19.03 -20.58
N GLY A 101 21.93 -18.58 -21.78
CA GLY A 101 22.17 -17.22 -22.25
C GLY A 101 21.48 -16.17 -21.36
N MET A 102 20.22 -16.39 -21.00
CA MET A 102 19.48 -15.51 -20.08
C MET A 102 20.13 -15.44 -18.70
N ASN A 103 20.52 -16.58 -18.12
CA ASN A 103 21.22 -16.60 -16.85
C ASN A 103 22.58 -15.90 -16.92
N ALA A 104 23.35 -16.10 -17.98
CA ALA A 104 24.64 -15.44 -18.16
C ALA A 104 24.48 -13.92 -18.28
N TYR A 105 23.46 -13.46 -19.02
CA TYR A 105 23.14 -12.03 -19.13
C TYR A 105 22.76 -11.42 -17.78
N LEU A 106 21.85 -12.05 -17.04
CA LEU A 106 21.38 -11.54 -15.74
C LEU A 106 22.50 -11.55 -14.69
N ASN A 107 23.31 -12.60 -14.62
CA ASN A 107 24.47 -12.65 -13.72
C ASN A 107 25.61 -11.72 -14.16
N GLY A 108 25.63 -11.29 -15.42
CA GLY A 108 26.58 -10.31 -15.93
C GLY A 108 26.25 -8.86 -15.54
N LEU A 109 25.05 -8.61 -15.01
CA LEU A 109 24.67 -7.27 -14.53
C LEU A 109 25.36 -6.98 -13.19
N PRO A 110 26.08 -5.84 -13.05
CA PRO A 110 26.76 -5.50 -11.82
C PRO A 110 25.82 -5.42 -10.62
N GLU A 111 26.19 -6.05 -9.51
CA GLU A 111 25.48 -5.96 -8.21
C GLU A 111 25.16 -4.50 -7.79
N PRO A 112 26.05 -3.50 -8.01
CA PRO A 112 25.73 -2.10 -7.72
C PRO A 112 24.48 -1.57 -8.44
N LEU A 113 24.11 -2.08 -9.62
CA LEU A 113 22.88 -1.68 -10.30
C LEU A 113 21.64 -2.21 -9.59
N TYR A 114 21.69 -3.46 -9.11
CA TYR A 114 20.62 -4.04 -8.30
C TYR A 114 20.50 -3.34 -6.94
N ALA A 115 21.64 -3.02 -6.31
CA ALA A 115 21.69 -2.25 -5.08
C ALA A 115 21.13 -0.83 -5.29
N LEU A 116 21.46 -0.16 -6.40
CA LEU A 116 20.92 1.16 -6.74
C LEU A 116 19.40 1.11 -6.98
N PHE A 117 18.91 0.10 -7.71
CA PHE A 117 17.48 -0.09 -7.92
C PHE A 117 16.74 -0.37 -6.61
N GLY A 118 17.27 -1.27 -5.77
CA GLY A 118 16.69 -1.62 -4.47
C GLY A 118 16.71 -0.46 -3.49
N THR A 119 17.83 0.26 -3.40
CA THR A 119 17.95 1.47 -2.56
C THR A 119 17.12 2.64 -3.08
N GLY A 120 16.92 2.79 -4.39
CA GLY A 120 15.99 3.78 -4.94
C GLY A 120 14.53 3.46 -4.61
N TYR A 121 14.13 2.20 -4.76
CA TYR A 121 12.77 1.75 -4.48
C TYR A 121 12.42 1.78 -2.98
N LEU A 122 13.32 1.28 -2.11
CA LEU A 122 13.16 1.29 -0.66
C LEU A 122 13.51 2.65 -0.03
N GLY A 123 14.44 3.40 -0.63
CA GLY A 123 14.80 4.74 -0.19
C GLY A 123 13.64 5.71 -0.35
N TYR A 124 12.82 5.57 -1.39
CA TYR A 124 11.59 6.37 -1.54
C TYR A 124 10.58 6.09 -0.43
N THR A 125 10.39 4.83 -0.03
CA THR A 125 9.47 4.49 1.05
C THR A 125 9.97 5.02 2.40
N VAL A 126 11.28 4.89 2.67
CA VAL A 126 11.90 5.44 3.89
C VAL A 126 11.86 6.97 3.89
N ALA A 127 12.17 7.65 2.79
CA ALA A 127 12.11 9.10 2.69
C ALA A 127 10.67 9.63 2.88
N ARG A 128 9.68 8.93 2.33
CA ARG A 128 8.26 9.27 2.48
C ARG A 128 7.74 9.07 3.91
N GLU A 129 8.14 7.98 4.57
CA GLU A 129 7.77 7.74 5.97
C GLU A 129 8.53 8.65 6.93
N TRP A 130 9.79 8.97 6.65
CA TRP A 130 10.57 9.91 7.46
C TRP A 130 10.05 11.35 7.33
N GLY A 131 9.56 11.73 6.15
CA GLY A 131 8.83 12.98 5.94
C GLY A 131 7.55 13.08 6.76
N LYS A 132 6.78 11.99 6.89
CA LYS A 132 5.60 11.93 7.77
C LYS A 132 5.96 11.95 9.26
N ALA A 133 7.07 11.32 9.65
CA ALA A 133 7.50 11.26 11.05
C ALA A 133 8.13 12.58 11.55
N ARG A 134 8.74 13.36 10.66
CA ARG A 134 9.30 14.70 10.96
C ARG A 134 8.35 15.85 10.66
N GLY A 135 7.26 15.60 9.94
CA GLY A 135 6.21 16.57 9.65
C GLY A 135 5.11 16.57 10.71
N LYS A 136 4.94 17.72 11.37
CA LYS A 136 3.61 18.27 11.58
C LYS A 136 2.97 18.57 10.23
#